data_AF-A0A553JVD4-F1
#
_entry.id   AF-A0A553JVD4-F1
#
_cell.length_a   1.000
_cell.length_b   1.000
_cell.length_c   1.000
_cell.angle_alpha   90.00
_cell.angle_beta   90.00
_cell.angle_gamma   90.00
#
_symmetry.space_group_name_H-M   'P 1'
#
loop_
_entity.id
_entity.type
_entity.pdbx_description
1 polymer ?
#
loop_
_entity_poly.entity_id
_entity_poly.type
_entity_poly.pdbx_seq_one_letter_code
_entity_poly.pdbx_strand_id
1 'polypeptide(L)'
;NRLSTAVEILVTDNIEEARKLVKADSEINQLESAINAHAINLITTQAPVASDLRTIISCIKIADDLERIGDNISNIAEVRKRIKITNERTLLRFKTMERLA
;
A
#
# COMPACT_ATOMS: atom_id res chain seq x y z
N ASN A 1 -8.28 7.69 3.72
CA ASN A 1 -7.69 6.42 4.18
C ASN A 1 -7.74 5.43 3.01
N ARG A 2 -6.58 5.03 2.44
CA ARG A 2 -6.53 4.24 1.18
C ARG A 2 -7.16 2.85 1.32
N LEU A 3 -7.07 2.26 2.50
CA LEU A 3 -7.67 0.97 2.81
C LEU A 3 -9.21 1.02 2.74
N SER A 4 -9.82 2.03 3.38
CA SER A 4 -11.28 2.22 3.33
C SER A 4 -11.77 2.38 1.90
N THR A 5 -11.06 3.19 1.09
CA THR A 5 -11.37 3.37 -0.33
C THR A 5 -11.28 2.05 -1.11
N ALA A 6 -10.29 1.19 -0.82
CA ALA A 6 -10.18 -0.12 -1.46
C ALA A 6 -11.36 -1.05 -1.14
N VAL A 7 -11.83 -1.03 0.11
CA VAL A 7 -13.00 -1.81 0.55
C VAL A 7 -14.28 -1.26 -0.09
N GLU A 8 -14.42 0.05 -0.18
CA GLU A 8 -15.53 0.69 -0.87
C GLU A 8 -15.56 0.35 -2.37
N ILE A 9 -14.40 0.36 -3.04
CA ILE A 9 -14.26 -0.06 -4.43
C ILE A 9 -14.73 -1.51 -4.64
N LEU A 10 -14.43 -2.44 -3.72
CA LEU A 10 -14.89 -3.83 -3.84
C LEU A 10 -16.42 -3.95 -3.83
N VAL A 11 -17.09 -3.07 -3.08
CA VAL A 11 -18.54 -3.10 -2.86
C VAL A 11 -19.29 -2.30 -3.93
N THR A 12 -18.69 -1.23 -4.46
CA THR A 12 -19.30 -0.33 -5.43
C THR A 12 -18.93 -0.72 -6.87
N ASP A 13 -19.74 -0.42 -7.88
CA ASP A 13 -19.40 -0.67 -9.31
C ASP A 13 -18.49 0.40 -9.92
N ASN A 14 -17.73 1.11 -9.07
CA ASN A 14 -16.93 2.26 -9.48
C ASN A 14 -15.53 1.86 -9.98
N ILE A 15 -15.46 1.43 -11.23
CA ILE A 15 -14.21 1.03 -11.90
C ILE A 15 -13.22 2.20 -12.02
N GLU A 16 -13.71 3.44 -12.14
CA GLU A 16 -12.85 4.62 -12.26
C GLU A 16 -12.08 4.90 -10.96
N GLU A 17 -12.72 4.70 -9.82
CA GLU A 17 -12.07 4.84 -8.51
C GLU A 17 -11.03 3.73 -8.27
N ALA A 18 -11.34 2.50 -8.71
CA ALA A 18 -10.36 1.41 -8.73
C ALA A 18 -9.10 1.76 -9.54
N ARG A 19 -9.27 2.37 -10.72
CA ARG A 19 -8.16 2.80 -11.58
C ARG A 19 -7.33 3.90 -10.92
N LYS A 20 -7.96 4.86 -10.23
CA LYS A 20 -7.26 5.92 -9.50
C LYS A 20 -6.44 5.35 -8.35
N LEU A 21 -7.00 4.43 -7.57
CA LEU A 21 -6.32 3.84 -6.42
C LEU A 21 -5.08 3.05 -6.84
N VAL A 22 -5.18 2.24 -7.91
CA VAL A 22 -4.03 1.51 -8.48
C VAL A 22 -2.96 2.48 -9.01
N LYS A 23 -3.36 3.59 -9.64
CA LYS A 23 -2.39 4.60 -10.12
C LYS A 23 -1.68 5.33 -8.97
N ALA A 24 -2.37 5.54 -7.85
CA ALA A 24 -1.76 6.19 -6.69
C ALA A 24 -0.71 5.30 -6.00
N ASP A 25 -0.62 4.01 -6.34
CA ASP A 25 0.37 3.07 -5.80
C ASP A 25 1.80 3.48 -6.13
N SER A 26 2.00 3.98 -7.36
CA SER A 26 3.32 4.41 -7.83
C SER A 26 3.95 5.51 -6.97
N GLU A 27 3.14 6.28 -6.24
CA GLU A 27 3.63 7.28 -5.30
C GLU A 27 4.34 6.63 -4.10
N ILE A 28 3.80 5.53 -3.57
CA ILE A 28 4.42 4.80 -2.45
C ILE A 28 5.72 4.16 -2.92
N ASN A 29 5.74 3.58 -4.12
CA ASN A 29 6.94 2.95 -4.69
C ASN A 29 8.06 3.99 -4.93
N GLN A 30 7.68 5.21 -5.34
CA GLN A 30 8.64 6.32 -5.46
C GLN A 30 9.21 6.75 -4.11
N LEU A 31 8.38 6.78 -3.06
CA LEU A 31 8.82 7.12 -1.70
C LEU A 31 9.74 6.04 -1.11
N GLU A 32 9.41 4.77 -1.29
CA GLU A 32 10.28 3.65 -0.91
C GLU A 32 11.65 3.74 -1.60
N SER A 33 11.66 3.94 -2.92
CA SER A 33 12.89 4.08 -3.69
C SER A 33 13.72 5.30 -3.25
N ALA A 34 13.06 6.42 -2.93
CA ALA A 34 13.72 7.62 -2.42
C ALA A 34 14.34 7.39 -1.03
N ILE A 35 13.64 6.69 -0.13
CA ILE A 35 14.17 6.30 1.19
C ILE A 35 15.40 5.42 1.03
N ASN A 36 15.34 4.43 0.14
CA ASN A 36 16.45 3.52 -0.12
C ASN A 36 17.66 4.24 -0.72
N ALA A 37 17.46 5.14 -1.68
CA ALA A 37 18.53 5.97 -2.22
C ALA A 37 19.19 6.85 -1.14
N HIS A 38 18.38 7.45 -0.26
CA HIS A 38 18.89 8.28 0.83
C HIS A 38 19.67 7.45 1.87
N ALA A 39 19.16 6.27 2.22
CA ALA A 39 19.81 5.34 3.14
C ALA A 39 21.18 4.88 2.62
N ILE A 40 21.26 4.51 1.33
CA ILE A 40 22.52 4.14 0.67
C ILE A 40 23.50 5.32 0.73
N ASN A 41 23.05 6.54 0.39
CA ASN A 41 23.88 7.73 0.43
C ASN A 41 24.43 7.99 1.84
N LEU A 42 23.59 7.90 2.88
CA LEU A 42 24.02 8.05 4.28
C LEU A 42 25.06 7.00 4.67
N ILE A 43 24.84 5.73 4.31
CA ILE A 43 25.79 4.65 4.62
C ILE A 43 27.13 4.91 3.93
N THR A 44 27.12 5.28 2.65
CA THR A 44 28.33 5.51 1.87
C THR A 44 29.10 6.76 2.30
N THR A 45 28.40 7.86 2.60
CA THR A 45 29.05 9.15 2.88
C THR A 45 29.42 9.35 4.34
N GLN A 46 28.70 8.73 5.27
CA GLN A 46 28.88 8.97 6.71
C GLN A 46 29.49 7.79 7.47
N ALA A 47 29.57 6.60 6.88
CA ALA A 47 30.06 5.37 7.53
C ALA A 47 29.51 5.19 8.97
N PRO A 48 28.18 5.17 9.15
CA PRO A 48 27.54 5.22 10.46
C PRO A 48 27.94 4.03 11.35
N VAL A 49 28.08 4.29 12.65
CA VAL A 49 28.34 3.26 13.66
C VAL A 49 27.10 2.39 13.90
N ALA A 50 27.24 1.31 14.66
CA ALA A 50 26.23 0.26 14.78
C ALA A 50 24.82 0.72 15.19
N SER A 51 24.68 1.74 16.05
CA SER A 51 23.37 2.28 16.45
C SER A 51 22.66 2.97 15.27
N ASP A 52 23.40 3.80 14.55
CA ASP A 52 22.88 4.66 13.49
C ASP A 52 22.61 3.82 12.25
N LEU A 53 23.52 2.89 11.93
CA LEU A 53 23.32 1.91 10.89
C LEU A 53 22.05 1.07 11.13
N ARG A 54 21.82 0.62 12.37
CA ARG A 54 20.59 -0.13 12.70
C ARG A 54 19.35 0.71 12.44
N THR A 55 19.38 1.99 12.80
CA THR A 55 18.26 2.93 12.56
C THR A 55 17.99 3.09 11.07
N ILE A 56 19.03 3.30 10.27
CA ILE A 56 18.92 3.41 8.81
C ILE A 56 18.31 2.13 8.21
N ILE A 57 18.78 0.96 8.62
CA ILE A 57 18.23 -0.33 8.16
C ILE A 57 16.77 -0.51 8.60
N SER A 58 16.40 -0.05 9.80
CA SER A 58 15.00 -0.05 10.24
C SER A 58 14.12 0.83 9.35
N CYS A 59 14.59 2.00 8.93
CA CYS A 59 13.85 2.86 8.01
C CYS A 59 13.63 2.19 6.64
N ILE A 60 14.64 1.52 6.10
CA ILE A 60 14.51 0.72 4.86
C ILE A 60 13.40 -0.32 5.01
N LYS A 61 13.45 -1.13 6.07
CA LYS A 61 12.45 -2.19 6.31
C LYS A 61 11.03 -1.65 6.46
N ILE A 62 10.88 -0.53 7.17
CA ILE A 62 9.58 0.13 7.33
C ILE A 62 9.06 0.63 5.97
N ALA A 63 9.93 1.18 5.12
CA ALA A 63 9.54 1.61 3.78
C ALA A 63 9.07 0.43 2.92
N ASP A 64 9.79 -0.70 2.94
CA ASP A 64 9.37 -1.94 2.27
C ASP A 64 8.01 -2.45 2.77
N ASP A 65 7.80 -2.43 4.09
CA ASP A 65 6.52 -2.86 4.68
C ASP A 65 5.36 -1.94 4.25
N LEU A 66 5.61 -0.63 4.14
CA LEU A 66 4.62 0.33 3.65
C LEU A 66 4.31 0.15 2.16
N GLU A 67 5.32 -0.12 1.34
CA GLU A 67 5.15 -0.48 -0.07
C GLU A 67 4.26 -1.71 -0.22
N ARG A 68 4.56 -2.78 0.52
CA ARG A 68 3.77 -4.01 0.53
C ARG A 68 2.31 -3.77 0.95
N ILE A 69 2.06 -2.88 1.91
CA ILE A 69 0.69 -2.52 2.30
C ILE A 69 -0.02 -1.79 1.14
N GLY A 70 0.66 -0.86 0.48
CA GLY A 70 0.16 -0.18 -0.72
C GLY A 70 -0.20 -1.14 -1.83
N ASP A 71 0.71 -2.07 -2.12
CA ASP A 71 0.57 -3.05 -3.19
C ASP A 71 -0.61 -4.01 -2.92
N ASN A 72 -0.79 -4.44 -1.66
CA ASN A 72 -1.97 -5.20 -1.24
C ASN A 72 -3.29 -4.43 -1.45
N ILE A 73 -3.31 -3.13 -1.12
CA ILE A 73 -4.47 -2.26 -1.33
C ILE A 73 -4.78 -2.13 -2.84
N SER A 74 -3.76 -1.99 -3.67
CA SER A 74 -3.88 -1.90 -5.13
C SER A 74 -4.38 -3.21 -5.75
N ASN A 75 -3.90 -4.35 -5.25
CA ASN A 75 -4.36 -5.68 -5.63
C ASN A 75 -5.86 -5.87 -5.34
N ILE A 76 -6.35 -5.38 -4.19
CA ILE A 76 -7.79 -5.38 -3.85
C ILE A 76 -8.60 -4.60 -4.91
N ALA A 77 -8.15 -3.40 -5.28
CA ALA A 77 -8.80 -2.60 -6.31
C ALA A 77 -8.75 -3.26 -7.69
N GLU A 78 -7.66 -3.97 -8.00
CA GLU A 78 -7.50 -4.67 -9.27
C GLU A 78 -8.46 -5.85 -9.43
N VAL A 79 -8.76 -6.58 -8.34
CA VAL A 79 -9.81 -7.61 -8.33
C VAL A 79 -11.13 -7.04 -8.83
N ARG A 80 -11.50 -5.82 -8.41
CA ARG A 80 -12.74 -5.19 -8.85
C ARG A 80 -12.79 -4.90 -10.35
N LYS A 81 -11.66 -4.52 -10.97
CA LYS A 81 -11.58 -4.28 -12.42
C LYS A 81 -11.90 -5.54 -13.24
N ARG A 82 -11.70 -6.73 -12.67
CA ARG A 82 -11.83 -8.02 -13.34
C ARG A 82 -13.10 -8.79 -12.95
N ILE A 83 -13.62 -8.55 -11.74
CA ILE A 83 -14.68 -9.36 -11.15
C ILE A 83 -15.82 -8.48 -10.63
N LYS A 84 -17.04 -8.76 -11.11
CA LYS A 84 -18.27 -8.24 -10.51
C LYS A 84 -18.76 -9.16 -9.40
N ILE A 85 -18.68 -8.70 -8.16
CA ILE A 85 -19.23 -9.44 -7.01
C ILE A 85 -20.76 -9.27 -7.01
N THR A 86 -21.48 -10.36 -7.26
CA THR A 86 -22.96 -10.38 -7.29
C THR A 86 -23.58 -11.07 -6.07
N ASN A 87 -22.77 -11.77 -5.27
CA ASN A 87 -23.26 -12.47 -4.09
C ASN A 87 -23.48 -11.48 -2.93
N GLU A 88 -24.74 -11.29 -2.53
CA GLU A 88 -25.15 -10.36 -1.47
C GLU A 88 -24.52 -10.68 -0.10
N ARG A 89 -24.36 -11.97 0.26
CA ARG A 89 -23.72 -12.33 1.53
C ARG A 89 -22.26 -11.92 1.56
N THR A 90 -21.57 -12.05 0.43
CA THR A 90 -20.16 -11.65 0.30
C THR A 90 -20.02 -10.14 0.39
N LEU A 91 -20.89 -9.38 -0.28
CA LEU A 91 -20.93 -7.91 -0.20
C LEU A 91 -21.20 -7.42 1.23
N LEU A 92 -22.12 -8.06 1.95
CA LEU A 92 -22.44 -7.70 3.34
C LEU A 92 -21.24 -7.95 4.27
N ARG A 93 -20.51 -9.06 4.08
CA ARG A 93 -19.29 -9.36 4.83
C ARG A 93 -18.21 -8.29 4.64
N PHE A 94 -17.95 -7.86 3.41
CA PHE A 94 -16.98 -6.80 3.15
C PHE A 94 -17.37 -5.48 3.82
N LYS A 95 -18.65 -5.08 3.77
CA LYS A 95 -19.15 -3.90 4.49
C LYS A 95 -18.98 -4.01 6.00
N THR A 96 -19.14 -5.19 6.58
CA THR A 96 -18.93 -5.38 8.03
C THR A 96 -17.46 -5.41 8.42
N MET A 97 -16.57 -5.90 7.55
CA MET A 97 -15.12 -5.88 7.79
C MET A 97 -14.58 -4.46 7.85
N GLU A 98 -15.09 -3.54 7.02
CA GLU A 98 -14.74 -2.11 7.07
C GLU A 98 -15.00 -1.49 8.44
N ARG A 99 -16.10 -1.88 9.11
CA ARG A 99 -16.46 -1.35 10.43
C ARG A 99 -15.60 -1.88 11.57
N LEU A 100 -14.81 -2.94 11.33
CA LEU A 100 -13.98 -3.60 12.32
C LEU A 100 -12.48 -3.26 12.19
N ALA A 101 -12.09 -2.60 11.10
CA ALA A 101 -10.73 -2.12 10.83
C ALA A 101 -10.56 -0.67 11.25
#